data_AF-A0A6F9DXB3-F1
#
_entry.id   AF-A0A6F9DXB3-F1
#
_cell.length_a   1.000
_cell.length_b   1.000
_cell.length_c   1.000
_cell.angle_alpha   90.00
_cell.angle_beta   90.00
_cell.angle_gamma   90.00
#
_symmetry.space_group_name_H-M   'P 1'
#
loop_
_entity.id
_entity.type
_entity.pdbx_description
1 polymer ?
#
loop_
_entity_poly.entity_id
_entity_poly.type
_entity_poly.pdbx_seq_one_letter_code
_entity_poly.pdbx_strand_id
1 'polypeptide(L)'
;MTENDKSSQPKVEQDVVNPWEVQSSSDKGVDYDKLIERFGSSKIDDAVLARFEKIVTARGKKVHPFLKRGIFFSHRQLDEILTLYEQNKPFYLYTGRGPSSQAMHLGHLIPFVMTQYLQETFDVPLVIQLTDDEKFLWKDLTLEECESLSWENTKDIIACGFNPEKTFIFSDLNYIGSSKEFYWNMKRIEKCVTFNQVKGIFGFGDSDCIGKISFPAIQAAPSFSSSFPHIFNGRKDIACLIPCAIDQDPYFRMTRDVAPRLHYRKPALLHSVFFPALQGAQTKMSASDPNTSIFLTDTAAQIKKKINKYAYSGGRDTIEEHRQYGGNCDVDVSFQYLEFFLEDDEELEQIRKDYSSGKMLTGELKQRLIKVLQDLVALHQERRAKVDKAVIDQFTRLDRYKCCEDFPPLPQSSGKKKKKGDKKQLSESVQEMKVGDCANGKS
;
A
#
# COMPACT_ATOMS: atom_id res chain seq x y z
N MET A 1 -23.90 -10.36 -46.95
CA MET A 1 -22.93 -11.17 -46.19
C MET A 1 -21.57 -10.53 -46.37
N THR A 2 -21.11 -9.80 -45.36
CA THR A 2 -19.69 -9.62 -45.03
C THR A 2 -19.69 -9.09 -43.60
N GLU A 3 -19.35 -9.98 -42.68
CA GLU A 3 -19.22 -9.72 -41.25
C GLU A 3 -18.04 -8.79 -41.00
N ASN A 4 -18.27 -7.83 -40.09
CA ASN A 4 -17.23 -6.97 -39.54
C ASN A 4 -16.23 -7.80 -38.74
N ASP A 5 -14.99 -7.79 -39.22
CA ASP A 5 -13.82 -8.33 -38.54
C ASP A 5 -13.55 -7.50 -37.27
N LYS A 6 -13.99 -8.02 -36.12
CA LYS A 6 -13.59 -7.50 -34.81
C LYS A 6 -12.15 -7.93 -34.57
N SER A 7 -11.23 -6.97 -34.61
CA SER A 7 -9.82 -7.14 -34.23
C SER A 7 -9.71 -7.84 -32.87
N SER A 8 -9.35 -9.13 -32.88
CA SER A 8 -9.04 -9.88 -31.68
C SER A 8 -7.61 -9.53 -31.26
N GLN A 9 -7.47 -8.92 -30.07
CA GLN A 9 -6.16 -8.81 -29.44
C GLN A 9 -5.64 -10.22 -29.11
N PRO A 10 -4.33 -10.49 -29.26
CA PRO A 10 -3.77 -11.81 -28.97
C PRO A 10 -4.00 -12.17 -27.50
N LYS A 11 -4.58 -13.35 -27.26
CA LYS A 11 -4.72 -13.91 -25.91
C LYS A 11 -3.32 -14.26 -25.38
N VAL A 12 -2.95 -13.71 -24.22
CA VAL A 12 -1.70 -14.05 -23.54
C VAL A 12 -1.88 -15.40 -22.84
N GLU A 13 -0.91 -16.31 -22.93
CA GLU A 13 -0.99 -17.64 -22.31
C GLU A 13 -0.72 -17.64 -20.79
N GLN A 14 -0.07 -16.59 -20.26
CA GLN A 14 0.27 -16.42 -18.84
C GLN A 14 0.20 -14.95 -18.41
N ASP A 15 -0.10 -14.70 -17.14
CA ASP A 15 -0.22 -13.33 -16.63
C ASP A 15 1.12 -12.59 -16.65
N VAL A 16 1.17 -11.42 -17.28
CA VAL A 16 2.32 -10.51 -17.29
C VAL A 16 2.12 -9.50 -16.17
N VAL A 17 3.07 -9.43 -15.22
CA VAL A 17 3.07 -8.46 -14.13
C VAL A 17 4.47 -7.90 -13.94
N ASN A 18 4.65 -6.63 -14.28
CA ASN A 18 5.87 -5.85 -14.05
C ASN A 18 5.49 -4.38 -13.74
N PRO A 19 6.45 -3.50 -13.35
CA PRO A 19 6.13 -2.12 -12.97
C PRO A 19 5.40 -1.31 -14.05
N TRP A 20 5.56 -1.66 -15.34
CA TRP A 20 5.00 -0.92 -16.46
C TRP A 20 3.73 -1.55 -17.03
N GLU A 21 3.60 -2.88 -16.96
CA GLU A 21 2.55 -3.64 -17.64
C GLU A 21 1.93 -4.70 -16.72
N VAL A 22 0.60 -4.75 -16.75
CA VAL A 22 -0.22 -5.78 -16.11
C VAL A 22 -1.25 -6.26 -17.12
N GLN A 23 -1.14 -7.53 -17.51
CA GLN A 23 -2.07 -8.18 -18.43
C GLN A 23 -2.36 -9.59 -17.93
N SER A 24 -3.63 -9.89 -17.69
CA SER A 24 -4.09 -11.23 -17.35
C SER A 24 -4.64 -11.96 -18.57
N SER A 25 -4.43 -13.28 -18.56
CA SER A 25 -5.00 -14.24 -19.51
C SER A 25 -6.47 -14.58 -19.22
N SER A 26 -6.99 -14.18 -18.06
CA SER A 26 -8.30 -14.55 -17.52
C SER A 26 -9.20 -13.34 -17.33
N ASP A 27 -10.49 -13.49 -17.65
CA ASP A 27 -11.52 -12.47 -17.42
C ASP A 27 -11.75 -12.19 -15.91
N LYS A 28 -11.31 -13.10 -15.04
CA LYS A 28 -11.31 -12.90 -13.57
C LYS A 28 -10.15 -12.04 -13.07
N GLY A 29 -9.22 -11.65 -13.95
CA GLY A 29 -8.01 -10.91 -13.59
C GLY A 29 -6.85 -11.82 -13.21
N VAL A 30 -5.87 -11.25 -12.51
CA VAL A 30 -4.59 -11.90 -12.20
C VAL A 30 -4.76 -13.03 -11.18
N ASP A 31 -4.11 -14.17 -11.39
CA ASP A 31 -4.01 -15.26 -10.41
C ASP A 31 -2.98 -14.89 -9.32
N TYR A 32 -3.47 -14.27 -8.24
CA TYR A 32 -2.62 -13.74 -7.17
C TYR A 32 -1.92 -14.82 -6.35
N ASP A 33 -2.48 -16.02 -6.20
CA ASP A 33 -1.81 -17.12 -5.48
C ASP A 33 -0.61 -17.64 -6.30
N LYS A 34 -0.74 -17.81 -7.62
CA LYS A 34 0.41 -18.10 -8.49
C LYS A 34 1.44 -16.98 -8.51
N LEU A 35 0.98 -15.72 -8.42
CA LEU A 35 1.88 -14.57 -8.37
C LEU A 35 2.72 -14.56 -7.08
N ILE A 36 2.15 -14.99 -5.94
CA ILE A 36 2.89 -15.17 -4.69
C ILE A 36 4.04 -16.15 -4.90
N GLU A 37 3.77 -17.33 -5.48
CA GLU A 37 4.78 -18.35 -5.76
C GLU A 37 5.86 -17.83 -6.71
N ARG A 38 5.46 -17.21 -7.83
CA ARG A 38 6.39 -16.68 -8.83
C ARG A 38 7.32 -15.61 -8.26
N PHE A 39 6.78 -14.71 -7.45
CA PHE A 39 7.57 -13.62 -6.85
C PHE A 39 8.29 -14.09 -5.57
N GLY A 40 7.92 -15.25 -5.02
CA GLY A 40 8.47 -15.77 -3.78
C GLY A 40 8.14 -14.89 -2.58
N SER A 41 6.93 -14.32 -2.56
CA SER A 41 6.40 -13.55 -1.42
C SER A 41 5.63 -14.46 -0.47
N SER A 42 5.09 -13.93 0.63
CA SER A 42 4.29 -14.69 1.61
C SER A 42 2.84 -14.23 1.57
N LYS A 43 1.88 -15.16 1.64
CA LYS A 43 0.46 -14.83 1.78
C LYS A 43 0.20 -14.24 3.16
N ILE A 44 -0.66 -13.23 3.25
CA ILE A 44 -1.23 -12.80 4.55
C ILE A 44 -2.24 -13.87 4.94
N ASP A 45 -1.82 -14.79 5.82
CA ASP A 45 -2.67 -15.84 6.33
C ASP A 45 -3.48 -15.39 7.56
N ASP A 46 -4.37 -16.27 8.04
CA ASP A 46 -5.22 -16.00 9.20
C ASP A 46 -4.41 -15.71 10.47
N ALA A 47 -3.21 -16.28 10.61
CA ALA A 47 -2.37 -16.07 11.78
C ALA A 47 -1.75 -14.66 11.79
N VAL A 48 -1.23 -14.21 10.64
CA VAL A 48 -0.73 -12.84 10.44
C VAL A 48 -1.88 -11.84 10.62
N LEU A 49 -3.04 -12.11 10.03
CA LEU A 49 -4.22 -11.25 10.14
C LEU A 49 -4.72 -11.14 11.58
N ALA A 50 -4.82 -12.27 12.31
CA ALA A 50 -5.23 -12.26 13.71
C ALA A 50 -4.23 -11.51 14.61
N ARG A 51 -2.93 -11.62 14.34
CA ARG A 51 -1.91 -10.85 15.06
C ARG A 51 -2.03 -9.35 14.78
N PHE A 52 -2.24 -8.98 13.52
CA PHE A 52 -2.50 -7.59 13.13
C PHE A 52 -3.76 -7.05 13.81
N GLU A 53 -4.87 -7.81 13.78
CA GLU A 53 -6.13 -7.46 14.43
C GLU A 53 -5.96 -7.22 15.93
N LYS A 54 -5.22 -8.09 16.62
CA LYS A 54 -4.93 -7.91 18.05
C LYS A 54 -4.23 -6.57 18.34
N ILE A 55 -3.28 -6.17 17.49
CA ILE A 55 -2.57 -4.88 17.63
C ILE A 55 -3.53 -3.70 17.38
N VAL A 56 -4.30 -3.76 16.30
CA VAL A 56 -5.22 -2.69 15.89
C VAL A 56 -6.36 -2.49 16.89
N THR A 57 -6.94 -3.58 17.37
CA THR A 57 -8.03 -3.53 18.38
C THR A 57 -7.53 -3.00 19.72
N ALA A 58 -6.29 -3.34 20.13
CA ALA A 58 -5.66 -2.76 21.32
C ALA A 58 -5.46 -1.24 21.22
N ARG A 59 -5.45 -0.68 20.00
CA ARG A 59 -5.40 0.76 19.70
C ARG A 59 -6.79 1.41 19.56
N GLY A 60 -7.87 0.64 19.75
CA GLY A 60 -9.24 1.12 19.57
C GLY A 60 -9.60 1.37 18.10
N LYS A 61 -8.86 0.80 17.15
CA LYS A 61 -9.12 0.88 15.72
C LYS A 61 -9.77 -0.43 15.23
N LYS A 62 -10.39 -0.39 14.04
CA LYS A 62 -10.89 -1.59 13.35
C LYS A 62 -9.88 -2.03 12.29
N VAL A 63 -9.83 -3.33 11.98
CA VAL A 63 -9.03 -3.84 10.86
C VAL A 63 -9.55 -3.25 9.56
N HIS A 64 -8.65 -2.70 8.75
CA HIS A 64 -9.03 -2.08 7.47
C HIS A 64 -9.68 -3.12 6.54
N PRO A 65 -10.77 -2.79 5.81
CA PRO A 65 -11.41 -3.70 4.86
C PRO A 65 -10.43 -4.31 3.87
N PHE A 66 -9.42 -3.56 3.44
CA PHE A 66 -8.41 -4.07 2.50
C PHE A 66 -7.63 -5.29 3.01
N LEU A 67 -7.42 -5.43 4.32
CA LEU A 67 -6.79 -6.63 4.87
C LEU A 67 -7.80 -7.78 4.97
N LYS A 68 -8.99 -7.49 5.52
CA LYS A 68 -10.06 -8.50 5.71
C LYS A 68 -10.51 -9.13 4.40
N ARG A 69 -10.55 -8.34 3.33
CA ARG A 69 -11.04 -8.74 2.00
C ARG A 69 -9.92 -9.23 1.08
N GLY A 70 -8.69 -9.38 1.58
CA GLY A 70 -7.55 -9.83 0.77
C GLY A 70 -7.19 -8.89 -0.38
N ILE A 71 -7.47 -7.58 -0.24
CA ILE A 71 -6.99 -6.57 -1.21
C ILE A 71 -5.51 -6.34 -1.00
N PHE A 72 -5.06 -6.21 0.25
CA PHE A 72 -3.67 -6.47 0.60
C PHE A 72 -3.59 -7.95 0.98
N PHE A 73 -2.87 -8.73 0.18
CA PHE A 73 -2.95 -10.20 0.19
C PHE A 73 -1.61 -10.88 0.40
N SER A 74 -0.51 -10.17 0.12
CA SER A 74 0.85 -10.68 0.19
C SER A 74 1.75 -9.74 0.99
N HIS A 75 2.82 -10.28 1.57
CA HIS A 75 3.80 -9.53 2.32
C HIS A 75 5.21 -10.12 2.20
N ARG A 76 6.19 -9.36 2.70
CA ARG A 76 7.54 -9.85 3.02
C ARG A 76 7.95 -9.36 4.39
N GLN A 77 8.25 -10.25 5.33
CA GLN A 77 8.72 -9.92 6.69
C GLN A 77 7.81 -8.95 7.47
N LEU A 78 6.51 -8.94 7.21
CA LEU A 78 5.53 -8.21 8.01
C LEU A 78 5.61 -8.63 9.50
N ASP A 79 5.82 -9.91 9.78
CA ASP A 79 6.01 -10.42 11.14
C ASP A 79 7.17 -9.76 11.89
N GLU A 80 8.24 -9.35 11.19
CA GLU A 80 9.35 -8.62 11.79
C GLU A 80 8.89 -7.23 12.24
N ILE A 81 8.10 -6.53 11.40
CA ILE A 81 7.53 -5.23 11.75
C ILE A 81 6.59 -5.33 12.95
N LEU A 82 5.69 -6.33 12.96
CA LEU A 82 4.79 -6.56 14.09
C LEU A 82 5.56 -6.89 15.37
N THR A 83 6.64 -7.66 15.27
CA THR A 83 7.52 -7.98 16.40
C THR A 83 8.25 -6.75 16.93
N LEU A 84 8.79 -5.91 16.04
CA LEU A 84 9.44 -4.65 16.42
C LEU A 84 8.45 -3.72 17.12
N TYR A 85 7.23 -3.63 16.59
CA TYR A 85 6.16 -2.84 17.19
C TYR A 85 5.81 -3.31 18.61
N GLU A 86 5.58 -4.62 18.80
CA GLU A 86 5.31 -5.21 20.12
C GLU A 86 6.46 -4.99 21.12
N GLN A 87 7.70 -4.88 20.62
CA GLN A 87 8.90 -4.57 21.42
C GLN A 87 9.12 -3.07 21.64
N ASN A 88 8.21 -2.19 21.19
CA ASN A 88 8.36 -0.74 21.20
C ASN A 88 9.63 -0.25 20.47
N LYS A 89 10.03 -0.95 19.41
CA LYS A 89 11.13 -0.55 18.53
C LYS A 89 10.59 0.23 17.33
N PRO A 90 11.28 1.30 16.90
CA PRO A 90 10.80 2.15 15.83
C PRO A 90 10.91 1.44 14.46
N PHE A 91 9.94 1.76 13.60
CA PHE A 91 9.99 1.53 12.17
C PHE A 91 9.34 2.74 11.46
N TYR A 92 9.50 2.85 10.16
CA TYR A 92 8.85 3.88 9.35
C TYR A 92 8.18 3.28 8.12
N LEU A 93 7.25 4.04 7.54
CA LEU A 93 6.59 3.70 6.29
C LEU A 93 7.30 4.39 5.12
N TYR A 94 7.35 3.70 3.99
CA TYR A 94 7.75 4.28 2.71
C TYR A 94 6.76 3.85 1.63
N THR A 95 6.26 4.79 0.85
CA THR A 95 5.56 4.51 -0.41
C THR A 95 5.94 5.56 -1.45
N GLY A 96 5.44 5.46 -2.68
CA GLY A 96 5.81 6.39 -3.73
C GLY A 96 4.78 6.53 -4.83
N ARG A 97 4.98 7.55 -5.66
CA ARG A 97 4.16 7.86 -6.83
C ARG A 97 5.03 8.42 -7.93
N GLY A 98 4.96 7.81 -9.10
CA GLY A 98 5.46 8.40 -10.33
C GLY A 98 4.43 9.34 -10.97
N PRO A 99 4.64 10.68 -10.95
CA PRO A 99 3.63 11.66 -11.35
C PRO A 99 3.50 11.75 -12.87
N SER A 100 2.57 11.00 -13.45
CA SER A 100 2.39 10.89 -14.91
C SER A 100 1.20 11.68 -15.48
N SER A 101 0.40 12.31 -14.63
CA SER A 101 -0.83 13.03 -15.00
C SER A 101 -1.16 14.08 -13.94
N GLN A 102 -1.87 15.14 -14.32
CA GLN A 102 -2.24 16.23 -13.39
C GLN A 102 -3.12 15.76 -12.23
N ALA A 103 -3.90 14.69 -12.43
CA ALA A 103 -4.77 14.11 -11.42
C ALA A 103 -4.49 12.62 -11.24
N MET A 104 -4.57 12.15 -10.00
CA MET A 104 -4.64 10.72 -9.69
C MET A 104 -6.03 10.13 -10.07
N HIS A 105 -6.09 8.81 -10.23
CA HIS A 105 -7.33 8.05 -10.38
C HIS A 105 -7.56 7.15 -9.17
N LEU A 106 -8.76 6.55 -9.06
CA LEU A 106 -9.16 5.71 -7.92
C LEU A 106 -8.15 4.60 -7.60
N GLY A 107 -7.57 3.95 -8.62
CA GLY A 107 -6.54 2.92 -8.39
C GLY A 107 -5.31 3.41 -7.63
N HIS A 108 -4.95 4.69 -7.74
CA HIS A 108 -3.83 5.24 -6.97
C HIS A 108 -4.17 5.43 -5.49
N LEU A 109 -5.45 5.56 -5.12
CA LEU A 109 -5.85 5.71 -3.72
C LEU A 109 -5.57 4.45 -2.90
N ILE A 110 -5.59 3.26 -3.50
CA ILE A 110 -5.48 1.98 -2.77
C ILE A 110 -4.22 1.92 -1.88
N PRO A 111 -2.99 2.14 -2.40
CA PRO A 111 -1.80 2.17 -1.56
C PRO A 111 -1.79 3.33 -0.57
N PHE A 112 -2.29 4.53 -0.93
CA PHE A 112 -2.25 5.70 -0.05
C PHE A 112 -3.24 5.59 1.12
N VAL A 113 -4.47 5.12 0.88
CA VAL A 113 -5.48 4.86 1.93
C VAL A 113 -4.94 3.84 2.94
N MET A 114 -4.34 2.75 2.45
CA MET A 114 -3.72 1.77 3.33
C MET A 114 -2.54 2.37 4.12
N THR A 115 -1.68 3.15 3.46
CA THR A 115 -0.53 3.78 4.11
C THR A 115 -0.98 4.78 5.18
N GLN A 116 -2.04 5.56 4.92
CA GLN A 116 -2.62 6.50 5.87
C GLN A 116 -3.18 5.76 7.10
N TYR A 117 -3.93 4.67 6.87
CA TYR A 117 -4.43 3.80 7.92
C TYR A 117 -3.30 3.20 8.77
N LEU A 118 -2.22 2.73 8.13
CA LEU A 118 -1.04 2.21 8.82
C LEU A 118 -0.35 3.30 9.64
N GLN A 119 -0.18 4.50 9.07
CA GLN A 119 0.41 5.64 9.77
C GLN A 119 -0.37 5.97 11.04
N GLU A 120 -1.70 6.08 10.97
CA GLU A 120 -2.52 6.37 12.15
C GLU A 120 -2.50 5.24 13.19
N THR A 121 -2.57 3.99 12.72
CA THR A 121 -2.67 2.81 13.59
C THR A 121 -1.39 2.61 14.40
N PHE A 122 -0.25 2.64 13.70
CA PHE A 122 1.07 2.41 14.28
C PHE A 122 1.75 3.69 14.78
N ASP A 123 1.23 4.87 14.41
CA ASP A 123 1.70 6.18 14.84
C ASP A 123 3.17 6.48 14.48
N VAL A 124 3.59 6.02 13.30
CA VAL A 124 4.98 6.02 12.79
C VAL A 124 5.26 7.11 11.74
N PRO A 125 6.54 7.50 11.53
CA PRO A 125 6.93 8.36 10.42
C PRO A 125 6.66 7.72 9.06
N LEU A 126 6.43 8.56 8.05
CA LEU A 126 6.20 8.18 6.66
C LEU A 126 7.06 9.05 5.73
N VAL A 127 7.69 8.42 4.74
CA VAL A 127 8.29 9.11 3.60
C VAL A 127 7.57 8.72 2.32
N ILE A 128 7.28 9.70 1.45
CA ILE A 128 6.61 9.50 0.17
C ILE A 128 7.49 10.06 -0.94
N GLN A 129 7.96 9.17 -1.81
CA GLN A 129 8.79 9.56 -2.96
C GLN A 129 7.92 9.93 -4.16
N LEU A 130 8.23 11.07 -4.79
CA LEU A 130 7.72 11.47 -6.09
C LEU A 130 8.83 11.29 -7.12
N THR A 131 8.67 10.27 -7.97
CA THR A 131 9.67 9.89 -8.97
C THR A 131 9.51 10.71 -10.26
N ASP A 132 9.65 12.03 -10.14
CA ASP A 132 9.59 12.94 -11.31
C ASP A 132 10.76 12.75 -12.27
N ASP A 133 11.93 12.38 -11.76
CA ASP A 133 13.08 11.97 -12.55
C ASP A 133 12.81 10.70 -13.38
N GLU A 134 12.10 9.70 -12.83
CA GLU A 134 11.61 8.54 -13.57
C GLU A 134 10.70 8.97 -14.71
N LYS A 135 9.76 9.89 -14.45
CA LYS A 135 8.83 10.31 -15.51
C LYS A 135 9.53 11.08 -16.62
N PHE A 136 10.51 11.90 -16.28
CA PHE A 136 11.42 12.52 -17.25
C PHE A 136 12.17 11.47 -18.09
N LEU A 137 12.66 10.39 -17.47
CA LEU A 137 13.43 9.35 -18.17
C LEU A 137 12.58 8.42 -19.06
N TRP A 138 11.30 8.22 -18.73
CA TRP A 138 10.41 7.29 -19.43
C TRP A 138 9.39 7.94 -20.37
N LYS A 139 9.13 9.24 -20.24
CA LYS A 139 8.13 9.98 -21.01
C LYS A 139 8.78 11.16 -21.72
N ASP A 140 8.14 11.61 -22.79
CA ASP A 140 8.50 12.84 -23.48
C ASP A 140 7.92 14.03 -22.71
N LEU A 141 8.58 14.40 -21.62
CA LEU A 141 8.21 15.50 -20.72
C LEU A 141 9.46 16.33 -20.41
N THR A 142 9.31 17.64 -20.22
CA THR A 142 10.40 18.48 -19.71
C THR A 142 10.52 18.34 -18.18
N LEU A 143 11.66 18.75 -17.62
CA LEU A 143 11.87 18.74 -16.16
C LEU A 143 10.86 19.63 -15.44
N GLU A 144 10.53 20.78 -16.02
CA GLU A 144 9.53 21.73 -15.50
C GLU A 144 8.11 21.13 -15.52
N GLU A 145 7.78 20.35 -16.55
CA GLU A 145 6.52 19.61 -16.59
C GLU A 145 6.48 18.54 -15.51
N CYS A 146 7.56 17.78 -15.32
CA CYS A 146 7.65 16.78 -14.26
C CYS A 146 7.54 17.41 -12.85
N GLU A 147 8.18 18.54 -12.60
CA GLU A 147 8.06 19.29 -11.34
C GLU A 147 6.60 19.76 -11.11
N SER A 148 5.96 20.29 -12.14
CA SER A 148 4.54 20.71 -12.09
C SER A 148 3.61 19.53 -11.78
N LEU A 149 3.85 18.37 -12.40
CA LEU A 149 3.09 17.14 -12.12
C LEU A 149 3.32 16.64 -10.69
N SER A 150 4.56 16.65 -10.19
CA SER A 150 4.91 16.37 -8.79
C SER A 150 4.13 17.27 -7.84
N TRP A 151 4.07 18.56 -8.12
CA TRP A 151 3.33 19.54 -7.32
C TRP A 151 1.84 19.22 -7.25
N GLU A 152 1.19 18.95 -8.40
CA GLU A 152 -0.24 18.62 -8.42
C GLU A 152 -0.55 17.26 -7.76
N ASN A 153 0.32 16.25 -7.92
CA ASN A 153 0.15 14.95 -7.27
C ASN A 153 0.39 15.05 -5.75
N THR A 154 1.26 15.96 -5.29
CA THR A 154 1.44 16.24 -3.85
C THR A 154 0.12 16.68 -3.21
N LYS A 155 -0.67 17.52 -3.90
CA LYS A 155 -1.99 17.95 -3.41
C LYS A 155 -2.96 16.79 -3.24
N ASP A 156 -3.00 15.87 -4.21
CA ASP A 156 -3.82 14.67 -4.13
C ASP A 156 -3.38 13.75 -2.97
N ILE A 157 -2.07 13.57 -2.79
CA ILE A 157 -1.54 12.76 -1.69
C ILE A 157 -1.89 13.37 -0.33
N ILE A 158 -1.70 14.68 -0.15
CA ILE A 158 -2.06 15.37 1.10
C ILE A 158 -3.57 15.25 1.39
N ALA A 159 -4.41 15.32 0.36
CA ALA A 159 -5.86 15.19 0.49
C ALA A 159 -6.32 13.80 1.01
N CYS A 160 -5.46 12.78 0.96
CA CYS A 160 -5.71 11.48 1.59
C CYS A 160 -5.77 11.58 3.13
N GLY A 161 -5.26 12.66 3.74
CA GLY A 161 -5.37 12.90 5.19
C GLY A 161 -4.17 12.42 6.01
N PHE A 162 -2.96 12.47 5.44
CA PHE A 162 -1.73 12.17 6.17
C PHE A 162 -1.42 13.21 7.25
N ASN A 163 -0.76 12.79 8.33
CA ASN A 163 -0.34 13.72 9.38
C ASN A 163 0.91 14.51 8.92
N PRO A 164 0.84 15.86 8.79
CA PRO A 164 1.96 16.67 8.32
C PRO A 164 3.17 16.66 9.26
N GLU A 165 3.00 16.37 10.56
CA GLU A 165 4.11 16.28 11.52
C GLU A 165 4.90 14.97 11.38
N LYS A 166 4.34 13.97 10.69
CA LYS A 166 4.91 12.63 10.55
C LYS A 166 5.15 12.20 9.10
N THR A 167 4.90 13.07 8.14
CA THR A 167 4.92 12.72 6.72
C THR A 167 5.83 13.66 5.95
N PHE A 168 6.86 13.09 5.33
CA PHE A 168 7.75 13.77 4.42
C PHE A 168 7.49 13.33 2.99
N ILE A 169 7.07 14.27 2.15
CA ILE A 169 6.86 14.07 0.71
C ILE A 169 8.01 14.76 0.00
N PHE A 170 8.67 14.07 -0.92
CA PHE A 170 9.82 14.63 -1.62
C PHE A 170 9.82 14.26 -3.10
N SER A 171 10.20 15.25 -3.92
CA SER A 171 10.55 15.10 -5.33
C SER A 171 11.98 14.58 -5.43
N ASP A 172 12.23 13.60 -6.29
CA ASP A 172 13.57 13.07 -6.51
C ASP A 172 14.49 14.15 -7.12
N LEU A 173 14.01 14.89 -8.12
CA LEU A 173 14.73 16.01 -8.74
C LEU A 173 15.20 17.04 -7.71
N ASN A 174 14.36 17.35 -6.71
CA ASN A 174 14.67 18.36 -5.70
C ASN A 174 15.45 17.80 -4.49
N TYR A 175 15.11 16.62 -4.00
CA TYR A 175 15.68 16.08 -2.75
C TYR A 175 17.08 15.50 -2.93
N ILE A 176 17.36 14.87 -4.07
CA ILE A 176 18.69 14.29 -4.35
C ILE A 176 19.78 15.38 -4.30
N GLY A 177 19.49 16.57 -4.83
CA GLY A 177 20.39 17.73 -4.76
C GLY A 177 20.55 18.31 -3.36
N SER A 178 19.64 18.00 -2.44
CA SER A 178 19.56 18.56 -1.08
C SER A 178 20.04 17.59 0.02
N SER A 179 20.25 16.31 -0.29
CA SER A 179 20.63 15.27 0.67
C SER A 179 21.82 14.44 0.17
N LYS A 180 23.02 14.73 0.70
CA LYS A 180 24.23 13.96 0.35
C LYS A 180 24.07 12.48 0.74
N GLU A 181 23.40 12.19 1.85
CA GLU A 181 23.22 10.83 2.35
C GLU A 181 22.31 10.00 1.45
N PHE A 182 21.27 10.62 0.87
CA PHE A 182 20.40 9.98 -0.11
C PHE A 182 21.22 9.58 -1.35
N TYR A 183 21.96 10.52 -1.94
CA TYR A 183 22.83 10.25 -3.08
C TYR A 183 23.92 9.20 -2.77
N TRP A 184 24.50 9.23 -1.57
CA TRP A 184 25.48 8.22 -1.15
C TRP A 184 24.87 6.82 -1.06
N ASN A 185 23.62 6.69 -0.63
CA ASN A 185 22.93 5.41 -0.64
C ASN A 185 22.62 4.94 -2.07
N MET A 186 22.23 5.84 -2.98
CA MET A 186 22.12 5.50 -4.41
C MET A 186 23.43 4.88 -4.92
N LYS A 187 24.58 5.53 -4.68
CA LYS A 187 25.90 5.02 -5.12
C LYS A 187 26.28 3.68 -4.49
N ARG A 188 25.94 3.47 -3.21
CA ARG A 188 26.15 2.18 -2.53
C ARG A 188 25.33 1.06 -3.18
N ILE A 189 24.08 1.35 -3.55
CA ILE A 189 23.18 0.40 -4.20
C ILE A 189 23.64 0.11 -5.64
N GLU A 190 23.92 1.15 -6.42
CA GLU A 190 24.44 1.03 -7.79
C GLU A 190 25.70 0.14 -7.85
N LYS A 191 26.62 0.29 -6.89
CA LYS A 191 27.81 -0.57 -6.80
C LYS A 191 27.48 -2.04 -6.55
N CYS A 192 26.32 -2.34 -5.97
CA CYS A 192 25.88 -3.69 -5.66
C CYS A 192 25.07 -4.34 -6.78
N VAL A 193 24.54 -3.58 -7.73
CA VAL A 193 23.63 -4.06 -8.77
C VAL A 193 24.32 -3.99 -10.13
N THR A 194 24.47 -5.14 -10.77
CA THR A 194 25.04 -5.24 -12.12
C THR A 194 23.99 -4.96 -13.18
N PHE A 195 24.44 -4.55 -14.37
CA PHE A 195 23.55 -4.38 -15.52
C PHE A 195 22.78 -5.67 -15.83
N ASN A 196 23.44 -6.83 -15.82
CA ASN A 196 22.78 -8.13 -16.04
C ASN A 196 21.62 -8.40 -15.08
N GLN A 197 21.72 -7.96 -13.82
CA GLN A 197 20.63 -8.09 -12.85
C GLN A 197 19.44 -7.21 -13.24
N VAL A 198 19.65 -5.95 -13.60
CA VAL A 198 18.53 -5.09 -14.02
C VAL A 198 17.94 -5.51 -15.37
N LYS A 199 18.73 -6.08 -16.29
CA LYS A 199 18.18 -6.73 -17.50
C LYS A 199 17.23 -7.87 -17.13
N GLY A 200 17.62 -8.74 -16.21
CA GLY A 200 16.79 -9.88 -15.78
C GLY A 200 15.56 -9.49 -14.97
N ILE A 201 15.65 -8.44 -14.14
CA ILE A 201 14.55 -8.03 -13.24
C ILE A 201 13.55 -7.12 -13.97
N PHE A 202 14.06 -6.20 -14.80
CA PHE A 202 13.29 -5.10 -15.38
C PHE A 202 13.17 -5.17 -16.90
N GLY A 203 13.89 -6.09 -17.57
CA GLY A 203 13.84 -6.22 -19.02
C GLY A 203 14.57 -5.12 -19.79
N PHE A 204 15.45 -4.35 -19.14
CA PHE A 204 16.23 -3.32 -19.83
C PHE A 204 17.16 -3.92 -20.90
N GLY A 205 17.37 -3.17 -21.97
CA GLY A 205 18.25 -3.49 -23.08
C GLY A 205 19.46 -2.56 -23.18
N ASP A 206 20.40 -2.91 -24.04
CA ASP A 206 21.63 -2.12 -24.26
C ASP A 206 21.33 -0.78 -24.96
N SER A 207 20.12 -0.63 -25.52
CA SER A 207 19.61 0.60 -26.12
C SER A 207 18.90 1.54 -25.14
N ASP A 208 18.61 1.10 -23.92
CA ASP A 208 18.01 1.98 -22.91
C ASP A 208 19.04 3.02 -22.43
N CYS A 209 18.57 4.24 -22.15
CA CYS A 209 19.45 5.28 -21.64
C CYS A 209 19.97 4.92 -20.24
N ILE A 210 21.20 5.35 -19.92
CA ILE A 210 21.86 5.02 -18.66
C ILE A 210 21.05 5.43 -17.42
N GLY A 211 20.22 6.49 -17.54
CA GLY A 211 19.33 6.92 -16.46
C GLY A 211 18.29 5.87 -16.09
N LYS A 212 17.64 5.23 -17.08
CA LYS A 212 16.70 4.12 -16.83
C LYS A 212 17.38 2.93 -16.15
N ILE A 213 18.58 2.60 -16.63
CA ILE A 213 19.38 1.48 -16.11
C ILE A 213 19.76 1.70 -14.64
N SER A 214 20.08 2.94 -14.24
CA SER A 214 20.46 3.28 -12.86
C SER A 214 19.28 3.61 -11.93
N PHE A 215 18.11 3.98 -12.47
CA PHE A 215 16.94 4.40 -11.70
C PHE A 215 16.51 3.42 -10.59
N PRO A 216 16.60 2.08 -10.72
CA PRO A 216 16.26 1.18 -9.63
C PRO A 216 16.98 1.48 -8.30
N ALA A 217 18.19 2.07 -8.34
CA ALA A 217 18.89 2.49 -7.14
C ALA A 217 18.25 3.71 -6.45
N ILE A 218 17.61 4.60 -7.21
CA ILE A 218 16.88 5.78 -6.73
C ILE A 218 15.64 5.33 -5.97
N GLN A 219 14.85 4.42 -6.53
CA GLN A 219 13.67 3.87 -5.85
C GLN A 219 14.03 2.94 -4.66
N ALA A 220 15.22 2.33 -4.67
CA ALA A 220 15.70 1.52 -3.55
C ALA A 220 16.17 2.36 -2.34
N ALA A 221 16.77 3.53 -2.58
CA ALA A 221 17.40 4.35 -1.54
C ALA A 221 16.47 4.77 -0.37
N PRO A 222 15.19 5.13 -0.59
CA PRO A 222 14.25 5.46 0.49
C PRO A 222 13.94 4.29 1.44
N SER A 223 14.29 3.06 1.08
CA SER A 223 14.13 1.87 1.93
C SER A 223 15.10 1.85 3.13
N PHE A 224 16.08 2.76 3.15
CA PHE A 224 17.10 2.84 4.20
C PHE A 224 16.99 4.17 4.94
N SER A 225 16.79 4.12 6.27
CA SER A 225 16.61 5.30 7.11
C SER A 225 17.76 6.31 7.02
N SER A 226 18.98 5.84 6.76
CA SER A 226 20.13 6.73 6.55
C SER A 226 20.00 7.70 5.38
N SER A 227 19.07 7.46 4.44
CA SER A 227 18.77 8.39 3.35
C SER A 227 18.08 9.67 3.82
N PHE A 228 17.50 9.66 5.03
CA PHE A 228 16.79 10.80 5.63
C PHE A 228 17.39 11.16 7.00
N PRO A 229 18.63 11.70 7.05
CA PRO A 229 19.32 11.98 8.30
C PRO A 229 18.57 13.01 9.17
N HIS A 230 17.82 13.93 8.56
CA HIS A 230 17.00 14.92 9.25
C HIS A 230 15.77 14.32 9.96
N ILE A 231 15.31 13.13 9.54
CA ILE A 231 14.20 12.40 10.19
C ILE A 231 14.73 11.37 11.20
N PHE A 232 15.81 10.67 10.83
CA PHE A 232 16.28 9.50 11.59
C PHE A 232 17.63 9.73 12.29
N ASN A 233 18.12 10.97 12.35
CA ASN A 233 19.39 11.36 12.99
C ASN A 233 20.57 10.47 12.57
N GLY A 234 20.65 10.16 11.27
CA GLY A 234 21.69 9.31 10.69
C GLY A 234 21.62 7.81 11.05
N ARG A 235 20.60 7.37 11.79
CA ARG A 235 20.41 5.94 12.13
C ARG A 235 20.22 5.09 10.88
N LYS A 236 20.75 3.86 10.96
CA LYS A 236 20.78 2.87 9.86
C LYS A 236 19.97 1.60 10.16
N ASP A 237 19.46 1.51 11.37
CA ASP A 237 18.88 0.31 11.96
C ASP A 237 17.35 0.39 12.11
N ILE A 238 16.72 1.49 11.68
CA ILE A 238 15.26 1.63 11.67
C ILE A 238 14.70 0.76 10.54
N ALA A 239 13.74 -0.11 10.86
CA ALA A 239 13.08 -0.94 9.85
C ALA A 239 12.14 -0.09 8.98
N CYS A 240 12.00 -0.49 7.71
CA CYS A 240 11.12 0.13 6.73
C CYS A 240 10.00 -0.84 6.36
N LEU A 241 8.74 -0.39 6.35
CA LEU A 241 7.60 -1.11 5.78
C LEU A 241 7.10 -0.37 4.54
N ILE A 242 6.96 -1.09 3.42
CA ILE A 242 6.57 -0.54 2.12
C ILE A 242 5.21 -1.07 1.68
N PRO A 243 4.12 -0.28 1.81
CA PRO A 243 2.84 -0.58 1.20
C PRO A 243 2.86 -0.18 -0.29
N CYS A 244 2.62 -1.13 -1.17
CA CYS A 244 2.57 -0.90 -2.62
C CYS A 244 1.66 -1.92 -3.32
N ALA A 245 1.31 -1.67 -4.58
CA ALA A 245 0.77 -2.72 -5.43
C ALA A 245 1.90 -3.70 -5.80
N ILE A 246 1.55 -4.96 -6.06
CA ILE A 246 2.55 -6.03 -6.24
C ILE A 246 3.46 -5.83 -7.47
N ASP A 247 3.08 -4.99 -8.44
CA ASP A 247 3.93 -4.63 -9.58
C ASP A 247 5.23 -3.92 -9.18
N GLN A 248 5.30 -3.34 -7.98
CA GLN A 248 6.52 -2.70 -7.45
C GLN A 248 7.48 -3.68 -6.74
N ASP A 249 7.08 -4.92 -6.46
CA ASP A 249 7.93 -5.91 -5.79
C ASP A 249 9.30 -6.12 -6.45
N PRO A 250 9.46 -6.10 -7.79
CA PRO A 250 10.78 -6.24 -8.42
C PRO A 250 11.85 -5.25 -7.91
N TYR A 251 11.49 -3.98 -7.69
CA TYR A 251 12.40 -2.98 -7.11
C TYR A 251 12.84 -3.37 -5.70
N PHE A 252 11.91 -3.84 -4.89
CA PHE A 252 12.17 -4.09 -3.48
C PHE A 252 12.74 -5.49 -3.23
N ARG A 253 12.47 -6.45 -4.11
CA ARG A 253 13.20 -7.73 -4.15
C ARG A 253 14.69 -7.48 -4.41
N MET A 254 15.02 -6.67 -5.41
CA MET A 254 16.40 -6.21 -5.64
C MET A 254 16.97 -5.49 -4.40
N THR A 255 16.21 -4.58 -3.82
CA THR A 255 16.63 -3.81 -2.63
C THR A 255 16.93 -4.72 -1.44
N ARG A 256 16.13 -5.77 -1.23
CA ARG A 256 16.31 -6.76 -0.16
C ARG A 256 17.54 -7.65 -0.35
N ASP A 257 17.96 -7.90 -1.58
CA ASP A 257 19.20 -8.62 -1.89
C ASP A 257 20.44 -7.74 -1.68
N VAL A 258 20.31 -6.42 -1.92
CA VAL A 258 21.37 -5.44 -1.68
C VAL A 258 21.55 -5.12 -0.20
N ALA A 259 20.46 -5.01 0.57
CA ALA A 259 20.50 -4.50 1.94
C ALA A 259 21.55 -5.17 2.87
N PRO A 260 21.68 -6.52 2.93
CA PRO A 260 22.67 -7.16 3.78
C PRO A 260 24.12 -6.84 3.38
N ARG A 261 24.39 -6.61 2.09
CA ARG A 261 25.73 -6.25 1.58
C ARG A 261 26.14 -4.84 2.00
N LEU A 262 25.17 -4.00 2.33
CA LEU A 262 25.36 -2.65 2.84
C LEU A 262 25.25 -2.58 4.37
N HIS A 263 25.06 -3.72 5.05
CA HIS A 263 24.77 -3.81 6.48
C HIS A 263 23.52 -3.02 6.90
N TYR A 264 22.51 -2.98 6.03
CA TYR A 264 21.19 -2.42 6.31
C TYR A 264 20.15 -3.51 6.53
N ARG A 265 19.05 -3.16 7.21
CA ARG A 265 17.89 -4.04 7.31
C ARG A 265 17.20 -4.17 5.96
N LYS A 266 16.66 -5.36 5.69
CA LYS A 266 15.78 -5.58 4.53
C LYS A 266 14.47 -4.82 4.75
N PRO A 267 13.94 -4.08 3.77
CA PRO A 267 12.61 -3.50 3.89
C PRO A 267 11.56 -4.61 3.90
N ALA A 268 10.56 -4.48 4.79
CA ALA A 268 9.35 -5.28 4.76
C ALA A 268 8.38 -4.72 3.71
N LEU A 269 7.50 -5.57 3.19
CA LEU A 269 6.53 -5.21 2.16
C LEU A 269 5.12 -5.67 2.50
N LEU A 270 4.15 -4.91 2.02
CA LEU A 270 2.73 -5.24 2.04
C LEU A 270 2.17 -4.97 0.64
N HIS A 271 1.71 -6.01 -0.05
CA HIS A 271 1.33 -5.96 -1.45
C HIS A 271 -0.19 -5.95 -1.63
N SER A 272 -0.68 -4.98 -2.42
CA SER A 272 -2.06 -4.97 -2.88
C SER A 272 -2.24 -5.69 -4.21
N VAL A 273 -3.46 -6.17 -4.44
CA VAL A 273 -4.00 -6.49 -5.76
C VAL A 273 -4.07 -5.23 -6.63
N PHE A 274 -4.28 -5.41 -7.93
CA PHE A 274 -4.54 -4.32 -8.86
C PHE A 274 -5.99 -3.86 -8.80
N PHE A 275 -6.19 -2.54 -8.89
CA PHE A 275 -7.51 -1.97 -9.08
C PHE A 275 -7.94 -2.14 -10.55
N PRO A 276 -9.08 -2.81 -10.82
CA PRO A 276 -9.44 -3.20 -12.18
C PRO A 276 -9.77 -1.99 -13.07
N ALA A 277 -9.47 -2.08 -14.37
CA ALA A 277 -9.94 -1.10 -15.35
C ALA A 277 -11.47 -1.18 -15.51
N LEU A 278 -12.09 -0.10 -16.02
CA LEU A 278 -13.55 -0.11 -16.23
C LEU A 278 -14.01 -1.22 -17.18
N GLN A 279 -13.19 -1.57 -18.17
CA GLN A 279 -13.54 -2.55 -19.21
C GLN A 279 -13.46 -4.01 -18.73
N GLY A 280 -12.84 -4.26 -17.58
CA GLY A 280 -12.66 -5.61 -17.04
C GLY A 280 -11.39 -5.73 -16.20
N ALA A 281 -11.24 -6.90 -15.57
CA ALA A 281 -10.15 -7.20 -14.65
C ALA A 281 -8.85 -7.65 -15.35
N GLN A 282 -8.85 -7.80 -16.69
CA GLN A 282 -7.69 -8.25 -17.45
C GLN A 282 -6.53 -7.25 -17.42
N THR A 283 -6.83 -5.96 -17.18
CA THR A 283 -5.84 -4.88 -17.12
C THR A 283 -6.06 -4.02 -15.87
N LYS A 284 -4.98 -3.39 -15.40
CA LYS A 284 -5.06 -2.40 -14.31
C LYS A 284 -5.57 -1.06 -14.83
N MET A 285 -6.27 -0.30 -13.98
CA MET A 285 -6.62 1.10 -14.29
C MET A 285 -5.35 1.90 -14.61
N SER A 286 -5.37 2.65 -15.73
CA SER A 286 -4.26 3.46 -16.19
C SER A 286 -4.74 4.84 -16.65
N ALA A 287 -3.97 5.88 -16.31
CA ALA A 287 -4.22 7.24 -16.76
C ALA A 287 -4.07 7.45 -18.28
N SER A 288 -3.59 6.44 -19.03
CA SER A 288 -3.35 6.55 -20.48
C SER A 288 -4.61 6.69 -21.34
N ASP A 289 -5.77 6.19 -20.88
CA ASP A 289 -7.05 6.45 -21.54
C ASP A 289 -8.00 7.21 -20.59
N PRO A 290 -8.30 8.49 -20.89
CA PRO A 290 -9.15 9.33 -20.05
C PRO A 290 -10.58 8.80 -19.87
N ASN A 291 -11.06 7.94 -20.78
CA ASN A 291 -12.42 7.39 -20.73
C ASN A 291 -12.54 6.15 -19.85
N THR A 292 -11.43 5.48 -19.56
CA THR A 292 -11.41 4.17 -18.88
C THR A 292 -11.02 4.25 -17.42
N SER A 293 -10.59 5.44 -16.97
CA SER A 293 -10.22 5.73 -15.59
C SER A 293 -11.19 6.72 -14.94
N ILE A 294 -11.48 6.51 -13.65
CA ILE A 294 -12.20 7.49 -12.83
C ILE A 294 -11.15 8.32 -12.09
N PHE A 295 -11.03 9.60 -12.47
CA PHE A 295 -10.07 10.52 -11.88
C PHE A 295 -10.64 11.17 -10.62
N LEU A 296 -9.75 11.57 -9.71
CA LEU A 296 -10.14 12.29 -8.49
C LEU A 296 -10.62 13.72 -8.78
N THR A 297 -10.49 14.19 -10.01
CA THR A 297 -11.03 15.45 -10.52
C THR A 297 -12.33 15.28 -11.31
N ASP A 298 -12.82 14.05 -11.51
CA ASP A 298 -14.10 13.83 -12.19
C ASP A 298 -15.26 14.43 -11.37
N THR A 299 -16.19 15.08 -12.06
CA THR A 299 -17.46 15.53 -11.48
C THR A 299 -18.38 14.35 -11.20
N ALA A 300 -19.36 14.54 -10.32
CA ALA A 300 -20.39 13.55 -10.04
C ALA A 300 -21.08 13.01 -11.31
N ALA A 301 -21.31 13.89 -12.30
CA ALA A 301 -21.90 13.52 -13.59
C ALA A 301 -20.95 12.67 -14.45
N GLN A 302 -19.65 12.98 -14.45
CA GLN A 302 -18.64 12.18 -15.17
C GLN A 302 -18.49 10.79 -14.55
N ILE A 303 -18.44 10.66 -13.22
CA ILE A 303 -18.38 9.38 -12.51
C ILE A 303 -19.59 8.51 -12.90
N LYS A 304 -20.82 9.07 -12.80
CA LYS A 304 -22.05 8.37 -13.19
C LYS A 304 -22.01 7.91 -14.65
N LYS A 305 -21.59 8.80 -15.56
CA LYS A 305 -21.49 8.49 -16.99
C LYS A 305 -20.49 7.37 -17.27
N LYS A 306 -19.30 7.42 -16.65
CA LYS A 306 -18.24 6.42 -16.82
C LYS A 306 -18.66 5.04 -16.31
N ILE A 307 -19.25 4.97 -15.11
CA ILE A 307 -19.74 3.70 -14.55
C ILE A 307 -20.87 3.11 -15.41
N ASN A 308 -21.86 3.91 -15.78
CA ASN A 308 -22.98 3.38 -16.56
C ASN A 308 -22.55 2.91 -17.96
N LYS A 309 -21.68 3.67 -18.63
CA LYS A 309 -21.32 3.41 -20.03
C LYS A 309 -20.17 2.43 -20.21
N TYR A 310 -19.19 2.44 -19.31
CA TYR A 310 -17.92 1.74 -19.55
C TYR A 310 -17.62 0.63 -18.54
N ALA A 311 -18.22 0.64 -17.34
CA ALA A 311 -18.00 -0.45 -16.38
C ALA A 311 -18.60 -1.75 -16.91
N TYR A 312 -17.76 -2.76 -17.10
CA TYR A 312 -18.18 -4.09 -17.52
C TYR A 312 -19.15 -4.71 -16.50
N SER A 313 -20.16 -5.40 -17.04
CA SER A 313 -21.26 -6.00 -16.27
C SER A 313 -21.11 -7.51 -16.27
N GLY A 314 -21.12 -8.12 -15.10
CA GLY A 314 -21.27 -9.56 -14.91
C GLY A 314 -22.74 -10.03 -14.91
N GLY A 315 -23.68 -9.13 -15.18
CA GLY A 315 -25.11 -9.44 -15.34
C GLY A 315 -25.42 -10.18 -16.65
N ARG A 316 -26.72 -10.39 -16.91
CA ARG A 316 -27.21 -11.02 -18.15
C ARG A 316 -27.71 -9.95 -19.10
N ASP A 317 -27.86 -10.32 -20.38
CA ASP A 317 -28.26 -9.39 -21.43
C ASP A 317 -29.72 -8.93 -21.27
N THR A 318 -30.57 -9.82 -20.76
CA THR A 318 -32.00 -9.53 -20.50
C THR A 318 -32.34 -9.57 -19.01
N ILE A 319 -33.40 -8.84 -18.62
CA ILE A 319 -33.87 -8.82 -17.23
C ILE A 319 -34.35 -10.22 -16.83
N GLU A 320 -35.06 -10.90 -17.71
CA GLU A 320 -35.62 -12.23 -17.50
C GLU A 320 -34.51 -13.24 -17.19
N GLU A 321 -33.45 -13.29 -18.00
CA GLU A 321 -32.29 -14.14 -17.75
C GLU A 321 -31.56 -13.74 -16.46
N HIS A 322 -31.46 -12.43 -16.17
CA HIS A 322 -30.81 -11.97 -14.95
C HIS A 322 -31.59 -12.37 -13.70
N ARG A 323 -32.93 -12.29 -13.73
CA ARG A 323 -33.79 -12.77 -12.65
C ARG A 323 -33.69 -14.28 -12.47
N GLN A 324 -33.49 -15.03 -13.56
CA GLN A 324 -33.44 -16.50 -13.51
C GLN A 324 -32.07 -17.04 -13.09
N TYR A 325 -30.98 -16.45 -13.60
CA TYR A 325 -29.62 -16.99 -13.46
C TYR A 325 -28.68 -16.12 -12.63
N GLY A 326 -29.11 -14.91 -12.24
CA GLY A 326 -28.30 -13.96 -11.48
C GLY A 326 -27.12 -13.36 -12.24
N GLY A 327 -26.42 -12.47 -11.55
CA GLY A 327 -25.16 -11.86 -11.98
C GLY A 327 -23.93 -12.55 -11.40
N ASN A 328 -22.80 -12.44 -12.10
CA ASN A 328 -21.51 -12.97 -11.67
C ASN A 328 -20.65 -11.86 -11.06
N CYS A 329 -20.53 -11.86 -9.73
CA CYS A 329 -19.69 -10.92 -8.97
C CYS A 329 -18.19 -11.02 -9.29
N ASP A 330 -17.69 -12.20 -9.67
CA ASP A 330 -16.25 -12.42 -9.93
C ASP A 330 -15.72 -11.56 -11.09
N VAL A 331 -16.60 -11.20 -12.04
CA VAL A 331 -16.24 -10.47 -13.26
C VAL A 331 -16.90 -9.09 -13.34
N ASP A 332 -17.86 -8.78 -12.46
CA ASP A 332 -18.54 -7.49 -12.48
C ASP A 332 -17.67 -6.39 -11.87
N VAL A 333 -17.21 -5.46 -12.70
CA VAL A 333 -16.33 -4.36 -12.28
C VAL A 333 -17.00 -3.47 -11.24
N SER A 334 -18.33 -3.33 -11.29
CA SER A 334 -19.06 -2.49 -10.34
C SER A 334 -19.07 -3.12 -8.95
N PHE A 335 -19.26 -4.45 -8.89
CA PHE A 335 -19.12 -5.20 -7.65
C PHE A 335 -17.69 -5.17 -7.13
N GLN A 336 -16.70 -5.43 -7.98
CA GLN A 336 -15.28 -5.37 -7.60
C GLN A 336 -14.92 -4.01 -6.99
N TYR A 337 -15.38 -2.89 -7.56
CA TYR A 337 -15.11 -1.56 -6.98
C TYR A 337 -15.75 -1.35 -5.61
N LEU A 338 -16.93 -1.94 -5.36
CA LEU A 338 -17.53 -1.92 -4.02
C LEU A 338 -16.68 -2.69 -3.01
N GLU A 339 -16.01 -3.78 -3.40
CA GLU A 339 -15.09 -4.51 -2.51
C GLU A 339 -13.92 -3.62 -2.02
N PHE A 340 -13.51 -2.63 -2.80
CA PHE A 340 -12.54 -1.63 -2.37
C PHE A 340 -13.16 -0.53 -1.51
N PHE A 341 -14.24 0.11 -1.97
CA PHE A 341 -14.66 1.41 -1.41
C PHE A 341 -15.88 1.37 -0.49
N LEU A 342 -16.65 0.28 -0.47
CA LEU A 342 -17.77 0.15 0.46
C LEU A 342 -17.26 -0.29 1.83
N GLU A 343 -17.38 0.52 2.87
CA GLU A 343 -16.82 0.17 4.20
C GLU A 343 -17.59 -0.94 4.94
N ASP A 344 -18.89 -1.06 4.69
CA ASP A 344 -19.78 -2.00 5.38
C ASP A 344 -19.71 -3.41 4.75
N ASP A 345 -19.20 -4.38 5.51
CA ASP A 345 -19.07 -5.78 5.08
C ASP A 345 -20.42 -6.51 5.01
N GLU A 346 -21.36 -6.17 5.88
CA GLU A 346 -22.70 -6.79 5.88
C GLU A 346 -23.48 -6.33 4.65
N GLU A 347 -23.40 -5.04 4.34
CA GLU A 347 -23.99 -4.48 3.12
C GLU A 347 -23.35 -5.09 1.86
N LEU A 348 -22.03 -5.20 1.81
CA LEU A 348 -21.32 -5.80 0.67
C LEU A 348 -21.75 -7.26 0.44
N GLU A 349 -21.86 -8.05 1.52
CA GLU A 349 -22.33 -9.44 1.44
C GLU A 349 -23.80 -9.53 1.01
N GLN A 350 -24.66 -8.61 1.48
CA GLN A 350 -26.04 -8.56 1.04
C GLN A 350 -26.15 -8.23 -0.46
N ILE A 351 -25.34 -7.28 -0.95
CA ILE A 351 -25.24 -6.94 -2.38
C ILE A 351 -24.79 -8.17 -3.18
N ARG A 352 -23.77 -8.90 -2.69
CA ARG A 352 -23.28 -10.14 -3.32
C ARG A 352 -24.41 -11.16 -3.48
N LYS A 353 -25.13 -11.47 -2.40
CA LYS A 353 -26.26 -12.42 -2.41
C LYS A 353 -27.40 -11.96 -3.33
N ASP A 354 -27.78 -10.69 -3.26
CA ASP A 354 -28.89 -10.17 -4.06
C ASP A 354 -28.54 -10.11 -5.56
N TYR A 355 -27.30 -9.77 -5.92
CA TYR A 355 -26.88 -9.76 -7.32
C TYR A 355 -26.73 -11.17 -7.89
N SER A 356 -26.09 -12.08 -7.13
CA SER A 356 -25.92 -13.48 -7.56
C SER A 356 -27.22 -14.28 -7.64
N SER A 357 -28.25 -13.90 -6.88
CA SER A 357 -29.59 -14.51 -6.99
C SER A 357 -30.48 -13.87 -8.07
N GLY A 358 -30.05 -12.76 -8.69
CA GLY A 358 -30.86 -12.00 -9.64
C GLY A 358 -31.90 -11.10 -9.00
N LYS A 359 -31.92 -10.98 -7.66
CA LYS A 359 -32.81 -10.06 -6.93
C LYS A 359 -32.42 -8.59 -7.13
N MET A 360 -31.13 -8.29 -7.22
CA MET A 360 -30.62 -6.96 -7.57
C MET A 360 -30.27 -6.94 -9.05
N LEU A 361 -30.67 -5.90 -9.78
CA LEU A 361 -30.29 -5.71 -11.18
C LEU A 361 -28.95 -4.98 -11.29
N THR A 362 -28.23 -5.15 -12.41
CA THR A 362 -26.97 -4.43 -12.69
C THR A 362 -27.11 -2.90 -12.57
N GLY A 363 -28.25 -2.35 -12.98
CA GLY A 363 -28.53 -0.92 -12.85
C GLY A 363 -28.55 -0.44 -11.38
N GLU A 364 -29.09 -1.25 -10.48
CA GLU A 364 -29.17 -0.95 -9.04
C GLU A 364 -27.78 -1.08 -8.38
N LEU A 365 -27.02 -2.12 -8.74
CA LEU A 365 -25.63 -2.30 -8.33
C LEU A 365 -24.77 -1.08 -8.72
N LYS A 366 -24.86 -0.66 -9.99
CA LYS A 366 -24.15 0.53 -10.48
C LYS A 366 -24.57 1.80 -9.76
N GLN A 367 -25.87 1.99 -9.49
CA GLN A 367 -26.34 3.14 -8.72
C GLN A 367 -25.74 3.18 -7.31
N ARG A 368 -25.65 2.03 -6.63
CA ARG A 368 -25.04 1.95 -5.31
C ARG A 368 -23.56 2.33 -5.36
N LEU A 369 -22.81 1.80 -6.33
CA LEU A 369 -21.40 2.15 -6.55
C LEU A 369 -21.23 3.65 -6.86
N ILE A 370 -22.05 4.20 -7.76
CA ILE A 370 -21.97 5.62 -8.13
C ILE A 370 -22.06 6.51 -6.89
N LYS A 371 -22.97 6.19 -5.95
CA LYS A 371 -23.09 6.92 -4.69
C LYS A 371 -21.80 6.84 -3.86
N VAL A 372 -21.24 5.64 -3.65
CA VAL A 372 -19.96 5.46 -2.93
C VAL A 372 -18.87 6.33 -3.54
N LEU A 373 -18.71 6.26 -4.86
CA LEU A 373 -17.62 6.95 -5.56
C LEU A 373 -17.82 8.48 -5.58
N GLN A 374 -19.06 8.95 -5.72
CA GLN A 374 -19.37 10.38 -5.66
C GLN A 374 -19.03 10.96 -4.29
N ASP A 375 -19.42 10.28 -3.20
CA ASP A 375 -19.12 10.72 -1.84
C ASP A 375 -17.61 10.72 -1.58
N LEU A 376 -16.91 9.65 -1.99
CA LEU A 376 -15.45 9.52 -1.88
C LEU A 376 -14.70 10.64 -2.62
N VAL A 377 -15.03 10.85 -3.90
CA VAL A 377 -14.35 11.85 -4.75
C VAL A 377 -14.69 13.27 -4.29
N ALA A 378 -15.93 13.54 -3.88
CA ALA A 378 -16.31 14.85 -3.36
C ALA A 378 -15.54 15.19 -2.07
N LEU A 379 -15.40 14.24 -1.14
CA LEU A 379 -14.61 14.42 0.07
C LEU A 379 -13.13 14.67 -0.23
N HIS A 380 -12.57 13.92 -1.19
CA HIS A 380 -11.19 14.15 -1.65
C HIS A 380 -11.01 15.55 -2.24
N GLN A 381 -11.93 15.98 -3.11
CA GLN A 381 -11.91 17.31 -3.74
C GLN A 381 -12.04 18.43 -2.68
N GLU A 382 -12.88 18.27 -1.67
CA GLU A 382 -13.01 19.23 -0.57
C GLU A 382 -11.71 19.37 0.22
N ARG A 383 -11.03 18.25 0.53
CA ARG A 383 -9.74 18.27 1.23
C ARG A 383 -8.65 18.87 0.34
N ARG A 384 -8.58 18.47 -0.93
CA ARG A 384 -7.62 18.96 -1.92
C ARG A 384 -7.74 20.47 -2.13
N ALA A 385 -8.95 21.02 -2.14
CA ALA A 385 -9.19 22.46 -2.28
C ALA A 385 -8.57 23.30 -1.13
N LYS A 386 -8.31 22.69 0.03
CA LYS A 386 -7.66 23.33 1.18
C LYS A 386 -6.13 23.21 1.15
N VAL A 387 -5.55 22.52 0.15
CA VAL A 387 -4.10 22.32 0.03
C VAL A 387 -3.49 23.44 -0.80
N ASP A 388 -3.07 24.49 -0.12
CA ASP A 388 -2.29 25.59 -0.69
C ASP A 388 -0.77 25.34 -0.56
N LYS A 389 0.04 26.31 -0.99
CA LYS A 389 1.51 26.25 -0.89
C LYS A 389 1.98 26.10 0.56
N ALA A 390 1.37 26.79 1.52
CA ALA A 390 1.78 26.71 2.92
C ALA A 390 1.50 25.32 3.51
N VAL A 391 0.41 24.68 3.07
CA VAL A 391 0.13 23.27 3.41
C VAL A 391 1.11 22.33 2.71
N ILE A 392 1.51 22.58 1.46
CA ILE A 392 2.52 21.72 0.81
C ILE A 392 3.89 21.85 1.49
N ASP A 393 4.33 23.07 1.80
CA ASP A 393 5.60 23.33 2.47
C ASP A 393 5.71 22.60 3.83
N GLN A 394 4.57 22.37 4.47
CA GLN A 394 4.47 21.58 5.69
C GLN A 394 4.84 20.09 5.53
N PHE A 395 4.76 19.54 4.32
CA PHE A 395 5.09 18.15 3.97
C PHE A 395 6.43 18.01 3.23
N THR A 396 7.05 19.10 2.78
CA THR A 396 8.26 19.04 1.92
C THR A 396 9.50 19.68 2.57
N ARG A 397 9.35 20.40 3.69
CA ARG A 397 10.46 21.08 4.37
C ARG A 397 11.31 20.17 5.24
N LEU A 398 12.62 20.19 4.99
CA LEU A 398 13.60 19.35 5.70
C LEU A 398 13.75 19.67 7.20
N ASP A 399 13.49 20.91 7.61
CA ASP A 399 13.75 21.40 8.97
C ASP A 399 12.61 21.13 9.97
N ARG A 400 11.52 20.50 9.51
CA ARG A 400 10.31 20.31 10.33
C ARG A 400 10.22 18.96 11.03
N TYR A 401 10.91 17.93 10.53
CA TYR A 401 10.72 16.57 11.02
C TYR A 401 11.49 16.36 12.33
N LYS A 402 10.78 15.92 13.36
CA LYS A 402 11.38 15.52 14.64
C LYS A 402 12.16 14.21 14.47
N CYS A 403 13.18 13.99 15.30
CA CYS A 403 13.97 12.76 15.26
C CYS A 403 13.10 11.56 15.65
N CYS A 404 13.40 10.36 15.11
CA CYS A 404 12.76 9.10 15.52
C CYS A 404 12.75 8.85 17.05
N GLU A 405 13.69 9.42 17.80
CA GLU A 405 13.78 9.35 19.27
C GLU A 405 12.75 10.24 19.99
N ASP A 406 12.23 11.26 19.30
CA ASP A 406 11.21 12.19 19.81
C ASP A 406 9.78 11.70 19.52
N PHE A 407 9.63 10.62 18.75
CA PHE A 407 8.33 9.95 18.63
C PHE A 407 8.14 9.13 19.91
N PRO A 408 7.17 9.50 20.76
CA PRO A 408 7.05 8.89 22.07
C PRO A 408 6.89 7.38 21.93
N PRO A 409 7.53 6.57 22.80
CA PRO A 409 7.18 5.16 22.90
C PRO A 409 5.67 5.08 23.11
N LEU A 410 5.02 4.25 22.31
CA LEU A 410 3.58 4.26 22.19
C LEU A 410 2.92 3.95 23.53
N PRO A 411 1.78 4.59 23.84
CA PRO A 411 1.07 4.31 25.08
C PRO A 411 0.76 2.81 25.12
N GLN A 412 1.35 2.13 26.11
CA GLN A 412 1.00 0.76 26.44
C GLN A 412 -0.52 0.71 26.59
N SER A 413 -1.17 -0.24 25.90
CA SER A 413 -2.59 -0.52 26.16
C SER A 413 -2.76 -0.60 27.66
N SER A 414 -3.61 0.24 28.24
CA SER A 414 -3.91 0.23 29.66
C SER A 414 -4.66 -1.06 29.97
N GLY A 415 -3.91 -2.17 30.04
CA GLY A 415 -4.35 -3.37 30.70
C GLY A 415 -4.75 -2.91 32.09
N LYS A 416 -6.05 -2.96 32.37
CA LYS A 416 -6.64 -2.67 33.68
C LYS A 416 -5.66 -3.18 34.72
N LYS A 417 -5.04 -2.27 35.49
CA LYS A 417 -4.29 -2.63 36.68
C LYS A 417 -5.27 -3.45 37.53
N LYS A 418 -5.16 -4.79 37.49
CA LYS A 418 -5.69 -5.62 38.57
C LYS A 418 -5.01 -5.07 39.81
N LYS A 419 -5.80 -4.46 40.69
CA LYS A 419 -5.36 -4.12 42.05
C LYS A 419 -4.64 -5.36 42.58
N LYS A 420 -3.34 -5.22 42.87
CA LYS A 420 -2.64 -6.16 43.74
C LYS A 420 -3.34 -6.08 45.09
N GLY A 421 -4.31 -6.95 45.30
CA GLY A 421 -4.79 -7.29 46.62
C GLY A 421 -3.67 -7.99 47.36
N ASP A 422 -3.55 -7.66 48.64
CA ASP A 422 -2.56 -8.17 49.58
C ASP A 422 -2.27 -9.66 49.45
N LYS A 423 -1.01 -9.98 49.16
CA LYS A 423 -0.39 -11.25 49.52
C LYS A 423 1.03 -10.99 49.99
N LYS A 424 1.14 -10.54 51.24
CA LYS A 424 2.37 -10.65 52.02
C LYS A 424 2.04 -10.89 53.49
N GLN A 425 1.45 -12.05 53.76
CA GLN A 425 1.49 -12.76 55.04
C GLN A 425 1.02 -14.19 54.77
N LEU A 426 1.98 -15.08 54.50
CA LEU A 426 1.89 -16.54 54.60
C LEU A 426 3.22 -17.10 54.05
N SER A 427 4.28 -16.81 54.79
CA SER A 427 5.57 -17.50 54.70
C SER A 427 6.04 -17.73 56.12
N GLU A 428 5.34 -18.58 56.86
CA GLU A 428 5.74 -19.16 58.14
C GLU A 428 4.56 -20.01 58.65
N SER A 429 4.57 -21.31 58.34
CA SER A 429 3.84 -22.37 59.07
C SER A 429 3.84 -23.70 58.29
N VAL A 430 5.02 -24.18 57.88
CA VAL A 430 5.23 -25.62 57.66
C VAL A 430 6.69 -25.93 57.95
N GLN A 431 7.03 -26.11 59.22
CA GLN A 431 8.04 -27.07 59.73
C GLN A 431 8.26 -26.82 61.22
N GLU A 432 7.44 -27.46 62.06
CA GLU A 432 7.84 -27.84 63.41
C GLU A 432 6.86 -28.89 63.95
N MET A 433 7.22 -30.16 63.78
CA MET A 433 6.80 -31.27 64.64
C MET A 433 7.61 -32.53 64.30
N LYS A 434 8.67 -32.77 65.10
CA LYS A 434 9.32 -34.04 65.47
C LYS A 434 10.59 -33.67 66.25
N VAL A 435 10.52 -33.54 67.57
CA VAL A 435 10.84 -34.56 68.60
C VAL A 435 12.31 -35.00 68.56
N GLY A 436 13.04 -34.78 69.68
CA GLY A 436 14.14 -35.65 70.10
C GLY A 436 15.42 -34.98 70.59
N ASP A 437 15.44 -34.68 71.89
CA ASP A 437 16.52 -34.83 72.89
C ASP A 437 18.03 -35.02 72.53
N CYS A 438 18.82 -34.57 73.52
CA CYS A 438 20.24 -34.83 73.85
C CYS A 438 21.27 -33.89 73.20
N ALA A 439 21.77 -32.87 73.91
CA ALA A 439 22.73 -32.90 75.02
C ALA A 439 24.20 -33.04 74.60
N ASN A 440 24.98 -32.05 75.05
CA ASN A 440 26.43 -32.06 75.33
C ASN A 440 27.45 -32.21 74.21
N GLY A 441 28.44 -31.32 74.23
CA GLY A 441 29.83 -31.71 73.95
C GLY A 441 30.68 -30.68 73.23
N LYS A 442 31.43 -29.91 74.03
CA LYS A 442 32.63 -29.14 73.66
C LYS A 442 33.54 -29.88 72.66
N SER A 443 34.03 -29.18 71.64
CA SER A 443 35.44 -28.74 71.43
C SER A 443 35.67 -28.42 69.96
#